data_AF-S0KY74-F1
#
_entry.id   AF-S0KY74-F1
#
_cell.length_a   1.000
_cell.length_b   1.000
_cell.length_c   1.000
_cell.angle_alpha   90.00
_cell.angle_beta   90.00
_cell.angle_gamma   90.00
#
_symmetry.space_group_name_H-M   'P 1'
#
loop_
_entity.id
_entity.type
_entity.pdbx_description
1 polymer ?
#
loop_
_entity_poly.entity_id
_entity_poly.type
_entity_poly.pdbx_seq_one_letter_code
_entity_poly.pdbx_strand_id
1 'polypeptide(L)' 'MKNTALKLGIGVGLLATGLIILGKKTGFFENDDALYEEYDTSMER' A
#
# COMPACT_ATOMS: atom_id res chain seq x y z
N MET A 1 17.11 27.48 8.75
CA MET A 1 16.64 26.80 7.52
C MET A 1 17.04 25.32 7.45
N LYS A 2 18.32 24.95 7.68
CA LYS A 2 18.79 23.54 7.59
C LYS A 2 18.04 22.55 8.49
N ASN A 3 17.68 22.95 9.70
CA ASN A 3 16.96 22.10 10.66
C ASN A 3 15.47 21.92 10.32
N THR A 4 14.89 22.84 9.54
CA THR A 4 13.48 22.76 9.11
C THR A 4 13.32 21.72 8.01
N ALA A 5 14.24 21.69 7.04
CA ALA A 5 14.25 20.68 5.98
C ALA A 5 14.44 19.27 6.53
N LEU A 6 15.32 19.08 7.53
CA LEU A 6 15.52 17.80 8.19
C LEU A 6 14.25 17.31 8.92
N LYS A 7 13.58 18.20 9.67
CA LYS A 7 12.33 17.87 10.37
C LYS A 7 11.20 17.52 9.40
N LEU A 8 11.10 18.25 8.28
CA LEU A 8 10.15 17.95 7.21
C LEU A 8 10.44 16.60 6.56
N GLY A 9 11.72 16.29 6.27
CA GLY A 9 12.12 15.01 5.71
C GLY A 9 11.78 13.83 6.62
N ILE A 10 12.03 13.96 7.92
CA ILE A 10 11.65 12.93 8.92
C ILE A 10 10.13 12.77 8.98
N GLY A 11 9.37 13.87 9.00
CA GLY A 11 7.90 13.84 9.03
C GLY A 11 7.29 13.16 7.80
N VAL A 12 7.80 13.50 6.61
CA VAL A 12 7.39 12.86 5.35
C VAL A 12 7.75 11.37 5.33
N GLY A 13 8.94 11.01 5.81
CA GLY A 13 9.37 9.61 5.89
C GLY A 13 8.49 8.76 6.82
N LEU A 14 8.11 9.30 7.98
CA LEU A 14 7.20 8.63 8.92
C LEU A 14 5.80 8.46 8.33
N LEU A 15 5.28 9.49 7.65
CA LEU A 15 3.98 9.41 6.98
C LEU A 15 3.98 8.38 5.85
N ALA A 16 5.00 8.38 5.00
CA ALA A 16 5.14 7.40 3.92
C ALA A 16 5.19 5.97 4.48
N THR A 17 5.99 5.75 5.54
CA THR A 17 6.09 4.44 6.19
C THR A 17 4.75 4.00 6.78
N GLY A 18 4.04 4.91 7.46
CA GLY A 18 2.72 4.65 8.01
C GLY A 18 1.70 4.27 6.94
N LEU A 19 1.67 4.98 5.81
CA LEU A 19 0.79 4.68 4.68
C LEU A 19 1.10 3.31 4.05
N ILE A 20 2.38 2.95 3.92
CA ILE A 20 2.76 1.63 3.39
C ILE A 20 2.28 0.51 4.32
N ILE A 21 2.50 0.64 5.64
CA ILE A 21 2.07 -0.37 6.61
C ILE A 21 0.54 -0.51 6.61
N LEU A 22 -0.18 0.61 6.61
CA LEU A 22 -1.64 0.61 6.55
C LEU A 22 -2.15 0.00 5.26
N GLY A 23 -1.62 0.42 4.11
CA GLY A 23 -2.05 -0.11 2.81
C GLY A 23 -1.78 -1.60 2.66
N LYS A 24 -0.69 -2.12 3.24
CA LYS A 24 -0.45 -3.57 3.33
C LYS A 24 -1.48 -4.27 4.23
N LYS A 25 -1.84 -3.67 5.36
CA LYS A 25 -2.81 -4.28 6.30
C LYS A 25 -4.23 -4.27 5.72
N THR A 26 -4.58 -3.25 4.95
CA THR A 26 -5.93 -3.09 4.41
C THR A 26 -6.14 -3.80 3.07
N GLY A 27 -5.13 -4.51 2.55
CA GLY A 27 -5.18 -5.08 1.20
C GLY A 27 -5.16 -4.03 0.08
N PHE A 28 -4.83 -2.76 0.38
CA PHE A 28 -4.85 -1.68 -0.62
C PHE A 28 -3.83 -1.87 -1.75
N PHE A 29 -2.74 -2.58 -1.47
CA PHE A 29 -1.73 -2.96 -2.47
C PHE A 29 -1.85 -4.42 -2.92
N GLU A 30 -2.85 -5.15 -2.44
CA GLU A 30 -3.09 -6.52 -2.91
C GLU A 30 -3.71 -6.43 -4.30
N ASN A 31 -3.24 -7.30 -5.20
CA ASN A 31 -3.78 -7.36 -6.55
C ASN A 31 -4.92 -8.38 -6.57
N ASP A 32 -6.14 -7.89 -6.56
CA ASP A 32 -7.37 -8.70 -6.53
C ASP A 32 -7.60 -9.45 -7.85
N ASP A 33 -6.78 -9.24 -8.88
CA ASP A 33 -6.84 -9.95 -10.16
C ASP A 33 -6.88 -11.49 -9.99
N ALA A 34 -6.19 -12.02 -8.96
CA ALA A 34 -6.20 -13.45 -8.65
C ALA A 34 -7.58 -13.98 -8.22
N LEU A 35 -8.42 -13.15 -7.59
CA LEU A 35 -9.79 -13.54 -7.19
C LEU A 35 -10.71 -13.67 -8.40
N TYR A 36 -10.48 -12.89 -9.45
CA TYR A 36 -11.27 -12.95 -10.67
C TYR A 36 -10.85 -14.09 -11.59
N GLU A 37 -9.56 -14.46 -11.61
CA GLU A 37 -9.08 -15.66 -12.32
C GLU A 37 -9.69 -16.96 -11.74
N GLU A 38 -9.81 -17.05 -10.42
CA GLU A 38 -10.45 -18.20 -9.75
C GLU A 38 -11.97 -18.25 -10.01
N TYR A 39 -12.64 -17.10 -10.07
CA TYR A 39 -14.06 -17.03 -10.39
C TYR A 39 -14.36 -17.50 -11.82
N ASP A 40 -13.62 -17.01 -12.82
CA ASP A 40 -13.83 -17.38 -14.23
C ASP A 40 -13.52 -18.87 -14.49
N THR A 41 -12.46 -19.43 -13.89
CA THR A 41 -12.14 -20.87 -14.04
C THR A 41 -13.12 -21.80 -13.34
N SER A 42 -13.86 -21.33 -12.33
CA SER A 42 -14.91 -22.11 -11.67
C SER A 42 -16.23 -22.15 -12.45
N MET A 43 -16.48 -21.15 -13.31
CA MET A 43 -17.65 -21.06 -14.19
C MET A 43 -17.49 -21.86 -15.50
N GLU A 44 -16.25 -22.10 -15.93
CA GLU A 44 -15.94 -22.90 -17.13
C GLU A 44 -15.95 -24.43 -16.90
N ARG A 45 -16.19 -24.92 -15.67
CA ARG A 45 -16.27 -26.36 -15.36
C ARG A 45 -17.69 -26.90 -15.23
#